data_AF-A0A3R7F4C6-F1
#
_entry.id   AF-A0A3R7F4C6-F1
#
_cell.length_a   1.000
_cell.length_b   1.000
_cell.length_c   1.000
_cell.angle_alpha   90.00
_cell.angle_beta   90.00
_cell.angle_gamma   90.00
#
_symmetry.space_group_name_H-M   'P 1'
#
loop_
_entity.id
_entity.type
_entity.pdbx_description
1 polymer ?
#
loop_
_entity_poly.entity_id
_entity_poly.type
_entity_poly.pdbx_seq_one_letter_code
_entity_poly.pdbx_strand_id
1 'polypeptide(L)'
;MNSLALVRNNVSVKIQDKPLTIEIIRRKPVLKRVSSEAEYEYNGHFRSFHEINIEKKENDVASLKCKGFGVAASLNLHLTDQFLEIRWESESGIIESISDTWIAPDKTYWYGQGQLQYQVFPLDDHVSEMKPFLATNIQVPLWLTKSGVGILVDNYQLFETRFDRGITIRGLDFKSFSYRIIIGNNIQDARKISLKRIGLPKRIPDERVLVKPIFTTWVEFKKEVNQEKVMDFASNIRKRNFPCSVIQIDDKWEENYGDFTFDPSKFP
;
A
#
# COMPACT_ATOMS: atom_id res chain seq x y z
N MET A 1 -10.76 12.13 31.24
CA MET A 1 -10.93 11.63 29.86
C MET A 1 -11.08 12.86 29.00
N ASN A 2 -10.05 13.20 28.24
CA ASN A 2 -10.05 14.38 27.40
C ASN A 2 -10.32 13.96 25.96
N SER A 3 -11.15 14.74 25.29
CA SER A 3 -11.42 14.57 23.86
C SER A 3 -11.22 15.88 23.12
N LEU A 4 -10.70 15.81 21.91
CA LEU A 4 -10.67 16.93 21.00
C LEU A 4 -11.21 16.52 19.63
N ALA A 5 -11.54 17.51 18.82
CA ALA A 5 -11.88 17.30 17.43
C ALA A 5 -11.00 18.20 16.56
N LEU A 6 -10.40 17.61 15.53
CA LEU A 6 -9.89 18.36 14.38
C LEU A 6 -11.05 18.53 13.40
N VAL A 7 -11.16 19.68 12.76
CA VAL A 7 -12.24 19.99 11.81
C VAL A 7 -11.67 20.67 10.59
N ARG A 8 -11.98 20.13 9.41
CA ARG A 8 -11.64 20.75 8.13
C ARG A 8 -12.73 20.42 7.12
N ASN A 9 -13.27 21.45 6.48
CA ASN A 9 -14.42 21.34 5.56
C ASN A 9 -15.59 20.56 6.21
N ASN A 10 -15.98 19.44 5.60
CA ASN A 10 -17.07 18.57 6.07
C ASN A 10 -16.57 17.31 6.82
N VAL A 11 -15.31 17.29 7.24
CA VAL A 11 -14.67 16.19 7.96
C VAL A 11 -14.33 16.65 9.37
N SER A 12 -14.64 15.80 10.35
CA SER A 12 -14.15 15.95 11.72
C SER A 12 -13.44 14.70 12.18
N VAL A 13 -12.32 14.85 12.88
CA VAL A 13 -11.56 13.75 13.48
C VAL A 13 -11.63 13.88 15.00
N LYS A 14 -12.40 13.02 15.65
CA LYS A 14 -12.50 12.98 17.12
C LYS A 14 -11.37 12.13 17.69
N ILE A 15 -10.62 12.68 18.64
CA ILE A 15 -9.50 12.02 19.30
C ILE A 15 -9.83 11.94 20.78
N GLN A 16 -9.77 10.74 21.35
CA GLN A 16 -9.94 10.47 22.77
C GLN A 16 -8.66 9.86 23.33
N ASP A 17 -8.21 10.34 24.49
CA ASP A 17 -6.94 9.94 25.12
C ASP A 17 -6.99 8.59 25.85
N LYS A 18 -8.14 8.21 26.42
CA LYS A 18 -8.28 6.98 27.21
C LYS A 18 -9.62 6.27 26.96
N PRO A 19 -9.63 5.06 26.33
CA PRO A 19 -8.53 4.50 25.53
C PRO A 19 -8.23 5.38 24.31
N LEU A 20 -7.02 5.25 23.74
CA LEU A 20 -6.63 6.01 22.54
C LEU A 20 -7.48 5.63 21.34
N THR A 21 -8.39 6.51 20.95
CA THR A 21 -9.20 6.31 19.75
C THR A 21 -9.18 7.53 18.86
N ILE A 22 -9.23 7.29 17.56
CA ILE A 22 -9.28 8.33 16.52
C ILE A 22 -10.42 7.97 15.59
N GLU A 23 -11.49 8.74 15.61
CA GLU A 23 -12.69 8.49 14.81
C GLU A 23 -12.85 9.57 13.74
N ILE A 24 -12.79 9.14 12.48
CA ILE A 24 -13.00 10.00 11.32
C ILE A 24 -14.48 9.98 10.98
N ILE A 25 -15.07 11.17 10.89
CA ILE A 25 -16.49 11.37 10.68
C ILE A 25 -16.70 12.24 9.45
N ARG A 26 -17.51 11.74 8.51
CA ARG A 26 -18.04 12.49 7.36
C ARG A 26 -19.55 12.25 7.30
N ARG A 27 -20.32 13.16 7.90
CA ARG A 27 -21.76 13.01 8.25
C ARG A 27 -22.06 11.89 9.26
N LYS A 28 -21.41 10.73 9.12
CA LYS A 28 -21.39 9.60 10.05
C LYS A 28 -19.95 9.10 10.22
N PRO A 29 -19.65 8.29 11.26
CA PRO A 29 -18.34 7.63 11.37
C PRO A 29 -18.03 6.83 10.09
N VAL A 30 -16.78 6.92 9.62
CA VAL A 30 -16.31 6.22 8.42
C VAL A 30 -15.08 5.35 8.67
N LEU A 31 -14.28 5.68 9.69
CA LEU A 31 -13.12 4.91 10.10
C LEU A 31 -12.80 5.21 11.56
N LYS A 32 -12.37 4.19 12.31
CA LYS A 32 -11.97 4.36 13.71
C LYS A 32 -10.69 3.60 14.02
N ARG A 33 -9.67 4.32 14.50
CA ARG A 33 -8.54 3.72 15.20
C ARG A 33 -9.01 3.29 16.57
N VAL A 34 -8.79 2.02 16.90
CA VAL A 34 -9.08 1.45 18.22
C VAL A 34 -7.79 1.20 18.99
N SER A 35 -7.86 1.27 20.30
CA SER A 35 -6.76 0.81 21.16
C SER A 35 -6.75 -0.73 21.23
N SER A 36 -5.58 -1.29 21.48
CA SER A 36 -5.30 -2.72 21.55
C SER A 36 -4.36 -2.98 22.73
N GLU A 37 -4.25 -4.23 23.18
CA GLU A 37 -3.22 -4.63 24.16
C GLU A 37 -1.80 -4.65 23.55
N ALA A 38 -1.71 -4.53 22.21
CA ALA A 38 -0.47 -4.56 21.44
C ALA A 38 -0.31 -3.28 20.58
N GLU A 39 -0.20 -2.10 21.22
CA GLU A 39 0.04 -0.83 20.53
C GLU A 39 1.51 -0.62 20.19
N TYR A 40 2.44 -1.21 20.94
CA TYR A 40 3.86 -1.22 20.63
C TYR A 40 4.52 -2.53 21.09
N GLU A 41 5.69 -2.83 20.54
CA GLU A 41 6.55 -3.92 21.01
C GLU A 41 7.89 -3.36 21.46
N TYR A 42 8.32 -3.74 22.67
CA TYR A 42 9.60 -3.32 23.22
C TYR A 42 10.18 -4.42 24.12
N ASN A 43 11.45 -4.76 23.87
CA ASN A 43 12.16 -5.87 24.52
C ASN A 43 11.39 -7.21 24.40
N GLY A 44 10.84 -7.49 23.22
CA GLY A 44 10.10 -8.73 22.92
C GLY A 44 8.73 -8.83 23.59
N HIS A 45 8.17 -7.72 24.08
CA HIS A 45 6.88 -7.69 24.74
C HIS A 45 5.93 -6.69 24.08
N PHE A 46 4.76 -7.18 23.68
CA PHE A 46 3.63 -6.35 23.24
C PHE A 46 2.95 -5.67 24.43
N ARG A 47 2.74 -4.36 24.34
CA ARG A 47 2.15 -3.53 25.39
C ARG A 47 1.30 -2.41 24.80
N SER A 48 0.53 -1.75 25.67
CA SER A 48 -0.28 -0.57 25.37
C SER A 48 0.21 0.66 26.14
N PHE A 49 -0.10 1.86 25.65
CA PHE A 49 0.23 3.10 26.35
C PHE A 49 -0.71 3.33 27.54
N HIS A 50 -0.17 3.64 28.72
CA HIS A 50 -0.98 3.87 29.92
C HIS A 50 -1.24 5.36 30.21
N GLU A 51 -0.42 6.25 29.65
CA GLU A 51 -0.56 7.70 29.80
C GLU A 51 -0.49 8.37 28.44
N ILE A 52 -1.54 9.10 28.09
CA ILE A 52 -1.65 9.83 26.84
C ILE A 52 -2.08 11.25 27.16
N ASN A 53 -1.25 12.21 26.76
CA ASN A 53 -1.47 13.63 27.01
C ASN A 53 -1.49 14.37 25.68
N ILE A 54 -2.51 15.20 25.47
CA ILE A 54 -2.59 16.09 24.32
C ILE A 54 -1.73 17.33 24.63
N GLU A 55 -0.66 17.53 23.87
CA GLU A 55 0.25 18.68 24.04
C GLU A 55 -0.12 19.85 23.13
N LYS A 56 -0.53 19.55 21.89
CA LYS A 56 -0.89 20.56 20.90
C LYS A 56 -2.28 20.28 20.37
N LYS A 57 -3.08 21.35 20.25
CA LYS A 57 -4.39 21.34 19.61
C LYS A 57 -4.60 22.63 18.83
N GLU A 58 -4.64 22.50 17.52
CA GLU A 58 -5.12 23.51 16.57
C GLU A 58 -6.40 22.97 15.89
N ASN A 59 -6.97 23.74 14.95
CA ASN A 59 -8.18 23.31 14.26
C ASN A 59 -7.97 22.03 13.43
N ASP A 60 -6.79 21.84 12.86
CA ASP A 60 -6.47 20.75 11.95
C ASP A 60 -5.20 19.97 12.32
N VAL A 61 -4.54 20.32 13.43
CA VAL A 61 -3.35 19.63 13.95
C VAL A 61 -3.53 19.23 15.40
N ALA A 62 -3.12 18.02 15.75
CA ALA A 62 -2.97 17.57 17.13
C ALA A 62 -1.64 16.83 17.34
N SER A 63 -1.03 17.03 18.50
CA SER A 63 0.12 16.27 18.96
C SER A 63 -0.16 15.67 20.33
N LEU A 64 0.10 14.38 20.47
CA LEU A 64 -0.10 13.62 21.70
C LEU A 64 1.24 13.03 22.13
N LYS A 65 1.53 13.05 23.44
CA LYS A 65 2.58 12.24 24.06
C LYS A 65 1.97 10.98 24.59
N CYS A 66 2.60 9.85 24.29
CA CYS A 66 2.19 8.52 24.69
C CYS A 66 3.32 7.90 25.51
N LYS A 67 3.04 7.53 26.75
CA LYS A 67 3.98 6.82 27.63
C LYS A 67 3.48 5.42 27.96
N GLY A 68 4.38 4.47 27.82
CA GLY A 68 4.22 3.08 28.21
C GLY A 68 5.41 2.63 29.06
N PHE A 69 5.44 1.35 29.39
CA PHE A 69 6.56 0.73 30.09
C PHE A 69 7.84 0.79 29.24
N GLY A 70 8.81 1.61 29.66
CA GLY A 70 10.11 1.75 29.01
C GLY A 70 10.08 2.53 27.68
N VAL A 71 8.92 3.06 27.30
CA VAL A 71 8.70 3.69 25.99
C VAL A 71 7.97 5.02 26.14
N ALA A 72 8.51 6.05 25.51
CA ALA A 72 7.84 7.31 25.22
C ALA A 72 7.83 7.56 23.71
N ALA A 73 6.70 8.00 23.19
CA ALA A 73 6.52 8.35 21.79
C ALA A 73 5.58 9.54 21.64
N SER A 74 5.67 10.23 20.51
CA SER A 74 4.68 11.23 20.10
C SER A 74 3.86 10.73 18.91
N LEU A 75 2.57 11.06 18.93
CA LEU A 75 1.65 10.88 17.82
C LEU A 75 1.22 12.25 17.31
N ASN A 76 1.60 12.55 16.08
CA ASN A 76 1.26 13.79 15.38
C ASN A 76 0.21 13.50 14.31
N LEU A 77 -0.85 14.30 14.32
CA LEU A 77 -2.01 14.19 13.46
C LEU A 77 -2.19 15.51 12.71
N HIS A 78 -2.33 15.45 11.39
CA HIS A 78 -2.58 16.62 10.55
C HIS A 78 -3.70 16.33 9.55
N LEU A 79 -4.82 17.04 9.72
CA LEU A 79 -5.99 16.93 8.86
C LEU A 79 -5.90 17.95 7.72
N THR A 80 -5.69 17.43 6.51
CA THR A 80 -5.77 18.20 5.27
C THR A 80 -7.15 18.02 4.62
N ASP A 81 -7.37 18.62 3.44
CA ASP A 81 -8.65 18.50 2.74
C ASP A 81 -8.98 17.07 2.31
N GLN A 82 -7.97 16.22 2.11
CA GLN A 82 -8.12 14.88 1.53
C GLN A 82 -7.43 13.76 2.33
N PHE A 83 -6.66 14.13 3.36
CA PHE A 83 -5.89 13.17 4.15
C PHE A 83 -5.93 13.53 5.63
N LEU A 84 -5.93 12.50 6.48
CA LEU A 84 -5.39 12.60 7.83
C LEU A 84 -3.99 11.98 7.81
N GLU A 85 -2.96 12.81 7.95
CA GLU A 85 -1.58 12.34 8.08
C GLU A 85 -1.34 11.87 9.51
N ILE A 86 -0.82 10.65 9.65
CA ILE A 86 -0.45 10.03 10.92
C ILE A 86 1.07 9.94 10.96
N ARG A 87 1.69 10.44 12.03
CA ARG A 87 3.13 10.33 12.25
C ARG A 87 3.43 10.00 13.70
N TRP A 88 3.97 8.83 13.92
CA TRP A 88 4.57 8.41 15.17
C TRP A 88 6.06 8.77 15.18
N GLU A 89 6.57 9.21 16.33
CA GLU A 89 8.00 9.39 16.58
C GLU A 89 8.37 8.87 17.97
N SER A 90 9.45 8.10 18.06
CA SER A 90 9.95 7.62 19.34
C SER A 90 10.79 8.68 20.04
N GLU A 91 10.62 8.80 21.35
CA GLU A 91 11.42 9.64 22.24
C GLU A 91 12.38 8.81 23.11
N SER A 92 12.25 7.49 23.08
CA SER A 92 13.06 6.56 23.86
C SER A 92 14.09 5.79 23.02
N GLY A 93 14.37 6.23 21.78
CA GLY A 93 15.29 5.56 20.87
C GLY A 93 14.57 4.67 19.85
N ILE A 94 15.22 3.62 19.35
CA ILE A 94 14.56 2.67 18.45
C ILE A 94 13.73 1.70 19.29
N ILE A 95 12.50 1.44 18.85
CA ILE A 95 11.55 0.49 19.44
C ILE A 95 11.24 -0.56 18.37
N GLU A 96 10.96 -1.81 18.76
CA GLU A 96 10.78 -2.91 17.81
C GLU A 96 9.58 -2.66 16.89
N SER A 97 8.46 -2.15 17.43
CA SER A 97 7.36 -1.70 16.59
C SER A 97 6.38 -0.73 17.25
N ILE A 98 5.60 -0.05 16.40
CA ILE A 98 4.40 0.71 16.74
C ILE A 98 3.24 0.21 15.87
N SER A 99 2.04 0.07 16.46
CA SER A 99 0.88 -0.51 15.79
C SER A 99 -0.36 0.37 15.90
N ASP A 100 -1.07 0.54 14.78
CA ASP A 100 -2.40 1.13 14.73
C ASP A 100 -3.39 0.18 14.07
N THR A 101 -4.50 -0.10 14.78
CA THR A 101 -5.60 -0.91 14.27
C THR A 101 -6.77 -0.02 13.88
N TRP A 102 -7.18 -0.09 12.61
CA TRP A 102 -8.29 0.66 12.05
C TRP A 102 -9.45 -0.24 11.66
N ILE A 103 -10.63 0.10 12.16
CA ILE A 103 -11.88 -0.61 11.91
C ILE A 103 -12.82 0.31 11.14
N ALA A 104 -13.41 -0.21 10.05
CA ALA A 104 -14.43 0.48 9.29
C ALA A 104 -15.83 0.10 9.83
N PRO A 105 -16.79 1.04 9.94
CA PRO A 105 -18.15 0.73 10.42
C PRO A 105 -18.92 -0.23 9.50
N ASP A 106 -19.83 -1.02 10.09
CA ASP A 106 -20.79 -1.98 9.53
C ASP A 106 -20.66 -2.33 8.03
N LYS A 107 -20.18 -3.55 7.74
CA LYS A 107 -20.10 -4.17 6.40
C LYS A 107 -19.29 -3.36 5.37
N THR A 108 -18.29 -2.63 5.85
CA THR A 108 -17.33 -1.94 5.01
C THR A 108 -16.05 -2.76 4.94
N TYR A 109 -15.80 -3.31 3.75
CA TYR A 109 -14.69 -4.22 3.50
C TYR A 109 -13.45 -3.52 2.94
N TRP A 110 -12.29 -4.13 3.17
CA TRP A 110 -11.00 -3.69 2.67
C TRP A 110 -10.62 -4.37 1.35
N TYR A 111 -10.12 -3.56 0.41
CA TYR A 111 -9.59 -3.99 -0.88
C TYR A 111 -8.24 -3.31 -1.13
N GLY A 112 -7.39 -3.88 -1.97
CA GLY A 112 -6.08 -3.29 -2.29
C GLY A 112 -4.96 -4.32 -2.14
N GLN A 113 -3.83 -3.89 -1.57
CA GLN A 113 -2.63 -4.72 -1.31
C GLN A 113 -1.86 -5.21 -2.56
N GLY A 114 -2.29 -4.83 -3.76
CA GLY A 114 -1.66 -5.28 -5.01
C GLY A 114 -2.07 -6.71 -5.38
N GLN A 115 -1.14 -7.49 -5.92
CA GLN A 115 -1.34 -8.89 -6.31
C GLN A 115 -0.69 -9.83 -5.29
N LEU A 116 -1.51 -10.63 -4.63
CA LEU A 116 -1.07 -11.70 -3.73
C LEU A 116 -1.02 -13.05 -4.46
N GLN A 117 -0.17 -13.96 -3.99
CA GLN A 117 -0.12 -15.33 -4.49
C GLN A 117 -1.48 -16.04 -4.31
N TYR A 118 -2.08 -15.87 -3.14
CA TYR A 118 -3.45 -16.28 -2.85
C TYR A 118 -4.28 -15.03 -2.60
N GLN A 119 -4.93 -14.55 -3.64
CA GLN A 119 -5.74 -13.35 -3.57
C GLN A 119 -7.15 -13.69 -3.09
N VAL A 120 -7.52 -13.16 -1.93
CA VAL A 120 -8.90 -13.22 -1.41
C VAL A 120 -9.46 -11.82 -1.39
N PHE A 121 -10.74 -11.68 -1.75
CA PHE A 121 -11.48 -10.45 -1.56
C PHE A 121 -12.84 -10.76 -0.93
N PRO A 122 -13.26 -9.98 0.07
CA PRO A 122 -12.51 -8.87 0.68
C PRO A 122 -11.31 -9.33 1.53
N LEU A 123 -10.38 -8.41 1.85
CA LEU A 123 -9.12 -8.73 2.55
C LEU A 123 -9.33 -9.06 4.04
N ASP A 124 -10.40 -8.53 4.63
CA ASP A 124 -10.76 -8.64 6.05
C ASP A 124 -11.66 -9.83 6.38
N ASP A 125 -12.05 -10.66 5.40
CA ASP A 125 -12.80 -11.90 5.66
C ASP A 125 -11.91 -13.05 6.14
N HIS A 126 -10.59 -12.91 6.02
CA HIS A 126 -9.62 -13.92 6.44
C HIS A 126 -8.44 -13.29 7.17
N VAL A 127 -7.93 -14.00 8.18
CA VAL A 127 -6.69 -13.58 8.83
C VAL A 127 -5.56 -13.72 7.83
N SER A 128 -4.98 -12.59 7.44
CA SER A 128 -3.79 -12.54 6.62
C SER A 128 -2.79 -11.58 7.25
N GLU A 129 -1.53 -11.99 7.26
CA GLU A 129 -0.43 -11.17 7.73
C GLU A 129 0.51 -10.94 6.57
N MET A 130 0.96 -9.70 6.46
CA MET A 130 1.97 -9.30 5.52
C MET A 130 3.22 -8.91 6.26
N LYS A 131 4.25 -9.75 6.11
CA LYS A 131 5.59 -9.45 6.59
C LYS A 131 6.29 -8.46 5.64
N PRO A 132 7.22 -7.66 6.13
CA PRO A 132 7.91 -6.71 5.29
C PRO A 132 8.83 -7.47 4.34
N PHE A 133 8.72 -7.16 3.05
CA PHE A 133 9.64 -7.60 2.02
C PHE A 133 9.63 -9.12 1.73
N LEU A 134 8.76 -9.52 0.80
CA LEU A 134 9.00 -10.69 -0.04
C LEU A 134 9.11 -10.15 -1.47
N ALA A 135 10.31 -10.16 -2.05
CA ALA A 135 10.56 -9.77 -3.46
C ALA A 135 9.92 -10.73 -4.48
N THR A 136 8.79 -11.33 -4.12
CA THR A 136 8.09 -12.39 -4.85
C THR A 136 6.71 -11.96 -5.33
N ASN A 137 6.33 -10.69 -5.17
CA ASN A 137 5.01 -10.20 -5.56
C ASN A 137 4.98 -8.72 -5.97
N ILE A 138 3.84 -8.31 -6.54
CA ILE A 138 3.54 -6.94 -6.95
C ILE A 138 2.63 -6.33 -5.88
N GLN A 139 3.21 -6.08 -4.71
CA GLN A 139 2.51 -5.47 -3.57
C GLN A 139 2.39 -3.96 -3.70
N VAL A 140 1.27 -3.43 -3.23
CA VAL A 140 1.02 -1.99 -3.17
C VAL A 140 0.48 -1.63 -1.79
N PRO A 141 1.13 -0.71 -1.04
CA PRO A 141 0.75 -0.32 0.31
C PRO A 141 -0.46 0.64 0.32
N LEU A 142 -1.51 0.26 -0.39
CA LEU A 142 -2.75 1.00 -0.56
C LEU A 142 -3.93 0.09 -0.30
N TRP A 143 -4.76 0.48 0.66
CA TRP A 143 -6.01 -0.20 0.99
C TRP A 143 -7.15 0.79 0.94
N LEU A 144 -8.25 0.40 0.31
CA LEU A 144 -9.42 1.24 0.10
C LEU A 144 -10.66 0.51 0.56
N THR A 145 -11.63 1.29 1.01
CA THR A 145 -12.95 0.80 1.38
C THR A 145 -14.02 1.37 0.46
N LYS A 146 -15.18 0.69 0.38
CA LYS A 146 -16.33 1.18 -0.40
C LYS A 146 -16.81 2.55 0.07
N SER A 147 -16.69 2.86 1.36
CA SER A 147 -17.11 4.15 1.94
C SER A 147 -16.21 5.32 1.53
N GLY A 148 -15.11 5.07 0.83
CA GLY A 148 -14.20 6.11 0.34
C GLY A 148 -13.14 6.55 1.34
N VAL A 149 -12.96 5.81 2.42
CA VAL A 149 -11.74 5.92 3.23
C VAL A 149 -10.72 4.89 2.78
N GLY A 150 -9.45 5.16 3.00
CA GLY A 150 -8.38 4.23 2.70
C GLY A 150 -7.13 4.52 3.49
N ILE A 151 -6.13 3.64 3.40
CA ILE A 151 -4.82 3.83 4.01
C ILE A 151 -3.76 3.73 2.93
N LEU A 152 -2.80 4.66 2.94
CA LEU A 152 -1.64 4.68 2.08
C LEU A 152 -0.38 4.82 2.94
N VAL A 153 0.57 3.90 2.77
CA VAL A 153 1.93 4.02 3.29
C VAL A 153 2.84 4.36 2.11
N ASP A 154 3.07 5.66 1.87
CA ASP A 154 3.89 6.19 0.76
C ASP A 154 5.27 6.66 1.25
N ASN A 155 5.97 5.79 1.99
CA ASN A 155 7.34 5.99 2.42
C ASN A 155 8.14 4.67 2.34
N TYR A 156 9.42 4.72 2.69
CA TYR A 156 10.35 3.58 2.64
C TYR A 156 10.55 2.90 4.01
N GLN A 157 9.68 3.17 4.98
CA GLN A 157 9.80 2.62 6.33
C GLN A 157 9.30 1.17 6.33
N LEU A 158 9.96 0.31 7.11
CA LEU A 158 9.59 -1.09 7.20
C LEU A 158 8.27 -1.23 7.96
N PHE A 159 7.32 -2.00 7.43
CA PHE A 159 6.06 -2.22 8.10
C PHE A 159 5.44 -3.57 7.73
N GLU A 160 4.52 -4.00 8.58
CA GLU A 160 3.67 -5.16 8.41
C GLU A 160 2.21 -4.73 8.40
N THR A 161 1.37 -5.55 7.77
CA THR A 161 -0.08 -5.41 7.92
C THR A 161 -0.72 -6.70 8.34
N ARG A 162 -1.79 -6.61 9.11
CA ARG A 162 -2.63 -7.75 9.47
C ARG A 162 -4.09 -7.41 9.25
N PHE A 163 -4.80 -8.34 8.63
CA PHE A 163 -6.24 -8.30 8.47
C PHE A 163 -6.88 -9.25 9.48
N ASP A 164 -7.88 -8.76 10.21
CA ASP A 164 -8.72 -9.56 11.09
C ASP A 164 -10.10 -8.91 11.30
N ARG A 165 -10.31 -8.09 12.33
CA ARG A 165 -11.51 -7.27 12.54
C ARG A 165 -11.42 -5.92 11.81
N GLY A 166 -10.28 -5.65 11.21
CA GLY A 166 -9.96 -4.45 10.46
C GLY A 166 -8.56 -4.60 9.86
N ILE A 167 -7.87 -3.48 9.70
CA ILE A 167 -6.46 -3.45 9.27
C ILE A 167 -5.60 -2.97 10.43
N THR A 168 -4.63 -3.78 10.83
CA THR A 168 -3.54 -3.36 11.71
C THR A 168 -2.33 -3.04 10.87
N ILE A 169 -1.77 -1.84 11.03
CA ILE A 169 -0.52 -1.41 10.40
C ILE A 169 0.53 -1.33 11.50
N ARG A 170 1.61 -2.08 11.34
CA ARG A 170 2.69 -2.18 12.32
C ARG A 170 3.99 -1.68 11.70
N GLY A 171 4.44 -0.49 12.08
CA GLY A 171 5.75 0.03 11.69
C GLY A 171 6.85 -0.66 12.49
N LEU A 172 7.88 -1.18 11.82
CA LEU A 172 8.99 -1.93 12.42
C LEU A 172 10.24 -1.06 12.59
N ASP A 173 11.12 -1.47 13.51
CA ASP A 173 12.37 -0.76 13.83
C ASP A 173 12.12 0.74 13.99
N PHE A 174 11.05 1.03 14.73
CA PHE A 174 10.39 2.31 14.82
C PHE A 174 11.27 3.33 15.54
N LYS A 175 11.80 4.28 14.77
CA LYS A 175 12.24 5.60 15.26
C LYS A 175 11.24 6.68 14.88
N SER A 176 10.73 6.61 13.65
CA SER A 176 9.50 7.27 13.25
C SER A 176 8.75 6.33 12.31
N PHE A 177 7.44 6.52 12.20
CA PHE A 177 6.61 5.81 11.25
C PHE A 177 5.46 6.70 10.84
N SER A 178 5.19 6.80 9.54
CA SER A 178 4.13 7.64 9.02
C SER A 178 3.27 6.93 8.00
N TYR A 179 2.01 7.34 7.91
CA TYR A 179 1.11 6.89 6.86
C TYR A 179 -0.06 7.87 6.77
N ARG A 180 -0.94 7.66 5.80
CA ARG A 180 -2.05 8.56 5.51
C ARG A 180 -3.35 7.81 5.48
N ILE A 181 -4.34 8.36 6.17
CA ILE A 181 -5.73 7.99 5.90
C ILE A 181 -6.23 8.87 4.76
N ILE A 182 -6.65 8.25 3.66
CA ILE A 182 -7.31 8.89 2.53
C ILE A 182 -8.77 9.13 2.89
N ILE A 183 -9.30 10.32 2.58
CA ILE A 183 -10.67 10.73 2.88
C ILE A 183 -11.34 11.22 1.60
N GLY A 184 -11.98 10.31 0.86
CA GLY A 184 -12.76 10.59 -0.34
C GLY A 184 -14.23 10.24 -0.18
N ASN A 185 -15.10 10.77 -1.03
CA ASN A 185 -16.56 10.61 -0.91
C ASN A 185 -17.05 9.16 -1.13
N ASN A 186 -16.30 8.38 -1.91
CA ASN A 186 -16.53 6.97 -2.23
C ASN A 186 -15.19 6.35 -2.71
N ILE A 187 -15.17 5.05 -2.98
CA ILE A 187 -13.94 4.35 -3.40
C ILE A 187 -13.29 4.92 -4.67
N GLN A 188 -14.08 5.43 -5.63
CA GLN A 188 -13.53 6.02 -6.85
C GLN A 188 -12.80 7.34 -6.56
N ASP A 189 -13.37 8.16 -5.68
CA ASP A 189 -12.78 9.41 -5.23
C ASP A 189 -11.50 9.16 -4.42
N ALA A 190 -11.56 8.21 -3.46
CA ALA A 190 -10.39 7.78 -2.69
C ALA A 190 -9.26 7.31 -3.60
N ARG A 191 -9.57 6.46 -4.60
CA ARG A 191 -8.59 6.03 -5.61
C ARG A 191 -8.00 7.20 -6.40
N LYS A 192 -8.82 8.17 -6.83
CA LYS A 192 -8.33 9.36 -7.55
C LYS A 192 -7.39 10.19 -6.67
N ILE A 193 -7.72 10.37 -5.39
CA ILE A 193 -6.87 11.05 -4.41
C ILE A 193 -5.52 10.32 -4.28
N SER A 194 -5.53 8.99 -4.09
CA SER A 194 -4.30 8.18 -4.01
C SER A 194 -3.44 8.30 -5.27
N LEU A 195 -4.05 8.24 -6.45
CA LEU A 195 -3.31 8.31 -7.73
C LEU A 195 -2.69 9.68 -7.99
N LYS A 196 -3.32 10.78 -7.54
CA LYS A 196 -2.70 12.12 -7.59
C LYS A 196 -1.43 12.19 -6.74
N ARG A 197 -1.35 11.41 -5.67
CA ARG A 197 -0.20 11.35 -4.76
C ARG A 197 0.91 10.43 -5.27
N ILE A 198 0.54 9.22 -5.70
CA ILE A 198 1.48 8.19 -6.15
C ILE A 198 2.02 8.50 -7.56
N GLY A 199 1.20 9.17 -8.39
CA GLY A 199 1.50 9.44 -9.78
C GLY A 199 0.87 8.42 -10.72
N LEU A 200 0.66 8.85 -11.96
CA LEU A 200 0.23 7.99 -13.06
C LEU A 200 1.43 7.67 -13.97
N PRO A 201 1.40 6.52 -14.68
CA PRO A 201 2.35 6.26 -15.75
C PRO A 201 2.40 7.46 -16.72
N LYS A 202 3.61 7.93 -17.02
CA LYS A 202 3.81 9.11 -17.89
C LYS A 202 3.48 8.82 -19.36
N ARG A 203 3.46 7.55 -19.74
CA ARG A 203 3.23 7.07 -21.10
C ARG A 203 2.41 5.79 -21.03
N ILE A 204 1.54 5.60 -22.01
CA ILE A 204 0.94 4.30 -22.30
C ILE A 204 1.84 3.56 -23.29
N PRO A 205 1.89 2.22 -23.24
CA PRO A 205 2.52 1.45 -24.31
C PRO A 205 1.80 1.70 -25.64
N ASP A 206 2.43 1.31 -26.74
CA ASP A 206 1.76 1.29 -28.04
C ASP A 206 0.45 0.50 -27.93
N GLU A 207 -0.65 1.08 -28.44
CA GLU A 207 -1.99 0.51 -28.31
C GLU A 207 -2.05 -0.93 -28.83
N ARG A 208 -1.22 -1.28 -29.82
CA ARG A 208 -1.13 -2.65 -30.36
C ARG A 208 -0.80 -3.69 -29.29
N VAL A 209 -0.08 -3.33 -28.22
CA VAL A 209 0.23 -4.23 -27.10
C VAL A 209 -1.03 -4.57 -26.29
N LEU A 210 -2.01 -3.66 -26.24
CA LEU A 210 -3.22 -3.80 -25.41
C LEU A 210 -4.39 -4.40 -26.18
N VAL A 211 -4.48 -4.14 -27.49
CA VAL A 211 -5.67 -4.47 -28.30
C VAL A 211 -5.43 -5.55 -29.36
N LYS A 212 -4.18 -5.97 -29.59
CA LYS A 212 -3.82 -7.03 -30.53
C LYS A 212 -3.08 -8.18 -29.83
N PRO A 213 -3.04 -9.39 -30.42
CA PRO A 213 -2.27 -10.50 -29.86
C PRO A 213 -0.79 -10.15 -29.73
N ILE A 214 -0.10 -10.69 -28.73
CA ILE A 214 1.36 -10.67 -28.64
C ILE A 214 1.85 -12.05 -29.09
N PHE A 215 2.70 -12.09 -30.11
CA PHE A 215 3.29 -13.33 -30.60
C PHE A 215 4.63 -13.55 -29.91
N THR A 216 4.79 -14.68 -29.22
CA THR A 216 6.02 -15.01 -28.48
C THR A 216 6.76 -16.16 -29.17
N THR A 217 8.07 -16.03 -29.30
CA THR A 217 8.93 -17.12 -29.80
C THR A 217 9.11 -18.24 -28.76
N TRP A 218 8.79 -18.02 -27.48
CA TRP A 218 8.94 -19.03 -26.43
C TRP A 218 8.14 -20.30 -26.70
N VAL A 219 6.92 -20.14 -27.24
CA VAL A 219 6.02 -21.28 -27.48
C VAL A 219 6.60 -22.20 -28.56
N GLU A 220 7.20 -21.63 -29.60
CA GLU A 220 7.67 -22.37 -30.77
C GLU A 220 9.15 -22.79 -30.65
N PHE A 221 10.03 -21.88 -30.22
CA PHE A 221 11.48 -22.07 -30.30
C PHE A 221 12.18 -22.26 -28.95
N LYS A 222 11.51 -21.96 -27.82
CA LYS A 222 12.12 -21.97 -26.48
C LYS A 222 13.40 -21.12 -26.44
N LYS A 223 14.58 -21.74 -26.26
CA LYS A 223 15.89 -21.07 -26.21
C LYS A 223 16.62 -21.06 -27.56
N GLU A 224 16.11 -21.81 -28.54
CA GLU A 224 16.72 -21.99 -29.85
C GLU A 224 16.21 -20.92 -30.83
N VAL A 225 16.11 -19.68 -30.38
CA VAL A 225 15.69 -18.53 -31.21
C VAL A 225 16.90 -17.91 -31.92
N ASN A 226 16.74 -17.51 -33.17
CA ASN A 226 17.74 -16.81 -33.97
C ASN A 226 17.05 -15.87 -34.99
N GLN A 227 17.82 -15.06 -35.72
CA GLN A 227 17.28 -14.07 -36.66
C GLN A 227 16.40 -14.70 -37.75
N GLU A 228 16.85 -15.79 -38.38
CA GLU A 228 16.09 -16.48 -39.43
C GLU A 228 14.72 -16.94 -38.93
N LYS A 229 14.69 -17.63 -37.78
CA LYS A 229 13.45 -18.12 -37.16
C LYS A 229 12.48 -16.99 -36.82
N VAL A 230 12.98 -15.87 -36.31
CA VAL A 230 12.14 -14.69 -36.01
C VAL A 230 11.54 -14.11 -37.28
N MET A 231 12.32 -13.99 -38.35
CA MET A 231 11.87 -13.47 -39.64
C MET A 231 10.85 -14.38 -40.32
N ASP A 232 11.07 -15.70 -40.27
CA ASP A 232 10.12 -16.70 -40.76
C ASP A 232 8.83 -16.69 -39.96
N PHE A 233 8.93 -16.59 -38.63
CA PHE A 233 7.78 -16.48 -37.74
C PHE A 233 6.92 -15.25 -38.08
N ALA A 234 7.55 -14.08 -38.25
CA ALA A 234 6.88 -12.85 -38.68
C ALA A 234 6.24 -12.99 -40.07
N SER A 235 6.93 -13.61 -41.02
CA SER A 235 6.44 -13.84 -42.38
C SER A 235 5.24 -14.79 -42.40
N ASN A 236 5.26 -15.83 -41.58
CA ASN A 236 4.16 -16.80 -41.45
C ASN A 236 2.92 -16.18 -40.82
N ILE A 237 3.06 -15.28 -39.82
CA ILE A 237 1.95 -14.51 -39.26
C ILE A 237 1.23 -13.73 -40.38
N ARG A 238 1.98 -13.05 -41.24
CA ARG A 238 1.43 -12.32 -42.39
C ARG A 238 0.77 -13.25 -43.40
N LYS A 239 1.46 -14.32 -43.81
CA LYS A 239 0.96 -15.29 -44.79
C LYS A 239 -0.37 -15.94 -44.37
N ARG A 240 -0.58 -16.10 -43.06
CA ARG A 240 -1.80 -16.68 -42.48
C ARG A 240 -2.88 -15.64 -42.18
N ASN A 241 -2.69 -14.37 -42.57
CA ASN A 241 -3.60 -13.26 -42.29
C ASN A 241 -3.90 -13.07 -40.79
N PHE A 242 -2.95 -13.39 -39.91
CA PHE A 242 -3.07 -13.05 -38.51
C PHE A 242 -2.82 -11.55 -38.28
N PRO A 243 -3.44 -10.93 -37.25
CA PRO A 243 -3.25 -9.51 -36.97
C PRO A 243 -1.77 -9.20 -36.72
N CYS A 244 -1.16 -8.40 -37.59
CA CYS A 244 0.22 -7.96 -37.37
C CYS A 244 0.28 -6.96 -36.20
N SER A 245 1.05 -7.33 -35.18
CA SER A 245 1.15 -6.64 -33.89
C SER A 245 2.58 -6.68 -33.36
N VAL A 246 2.80 -7.18 -32.15
CA VAL A 246 4.09 -7.23 -31.45
C VAL A 246 4.61 -8.66 -31.46
N ILE A 247 5.89 -8.81 -31.77
CA ILE A 247 6.63 -10.06 -31.58
C ILE A 247 7.55 -9.88 -30.37
N GLN A 248 7.42 -10.77 -29.39
CA GLN A 248 8.32 -10.89 -28.25
C GLN A 248 9.34 -11.99 -28.57
N ILE A 249 10.62 -11.64 -28.46
CA ILE A 249 11.74 -12.57 -28.66
C ILE A 249 12.18 -13.09 -27.29
N ASP A 250 11.84 -14.34 -27.04
CA ASP A 250 12.13 -15.16 -25.86
C ASP A 250 12.84 -16.45 -26.30
N ASP A 251 13.59 -17.18 -25.49
CA ASP A 251 14.60 -16.76 -24.50
C ASP A 251 15.99 -16.93 -25.18
N LYS A 252 17.09 -16.48 -24.58
CA LYS A 252 18.45 -16.64 -25.15
C LYS A 252 18.64 -15.97 -26.53
N TRP A 253 18.05 -14.79 -26.70
CA TRP A 253 18.47 -13.85 -27.75
C TRP A 253 19.81 -13.19 -27.43
N GLU A 254 20.18 -13.16 -26.14
CA GLU A 254 21.50 -12.79 -25.60
C GLU A 254 22.42 -14.02 -25.48
N GLU A 255 23.73 -13.79 -25.46
CA GLU A 255 24.73 -14.83 -25.19
C GLU A 255 24.62 -15.28 -23.71
N ASN A 256 24.78 -14.33 -22.78
CA ASN A 256 24.56 -14.53 -21.35
C ASN A 256 23.34 -13.74 -20.86
N TYR A 257 22.70 -14.24 -19.80
CA TYR A 257 21.51 -13.60 -19.24
C TYR A 257 21.88 -12.26 -18.59
N GLY A 258 21.25 -11.18 -19.06
CA GLY A 258 21.44 -9.84 -18.52
C GLY A 258 22.59 -9.05 -19.15
N ASP A 259 23.14 -9.50 -20.28
CA ASP A 259 24.10 -8.72 -21.06
C ASP A 259 23.41 -7.56 -21.82
N PHE A 260 22.09 -7.63 -21.99
CA PHE A 260 21.24 -6.69 -22.72
C PHE A 260 21.72 -6.43 -24.17
N THR A 261 22.37 -7.42 -24.78
CA THR A 261 22.89 -7.36 -26.16
C THR A 261 22.59 -8.65 -26.90
N PHE A 262 22.32 -8.54 -28.20
CA PHE A 262 22.05 -9.71 -29.05
C PHE A 262 23.31 -10.55 -29.21
N ASP A 263 23.16 -11.87 -29.09
CA ASP A 263 24.20 -12.83 -29.44
C ASP A 263 24.48 -12.72 -30.95
N PRO A 264 25.67 -12.26 -31.37
CA PRO A 264 25.98 -12.04 -32.77
C PRO A 264 26.03 -13.34 -33.58
N SER A 265 26.17 -14.50 -32.92
CA SER A 265 26.11 -15.81 -33.60
C SER A 265 24.68 -16.20 -33.95
N LYS A 266 23.68 -15.74 -33.20
CA LYS A 266 22.25 -16.01 -33.42
C LYS A 266 21.55 -14.89 -34.18
N PHE A 267 21.98 -13.65 -33.99
CA PHE A 267 21.41 -12.44 -34.54
C PHE A 267 22.51 -11.56 -35.18
N PRO A 268 23.09 -12.01 -36.31
CA PRO A 268 24.11 -11.28 -37.05
C PRO A 268 23.56 -10.08 -37.83
#